data_AF-A0A6A3AZQ4-F1
#
_entry.id   AF-A0A6A3AZQ4-F1
#
_cell.length_a   1.000
_cell.length_b   1.000
_cell.length_c   1.000
_cell.angle_alpha   90.00
_cell.angle_beta   90.00
_cell.angle_gamma   90.00
#
_symmetry.space_group_name_H-M   'P 1'
#
loop_
_entity.id
_entity.type
_entity.pdbx_description
1 polymer ?
#
loop_
_entity_poly.entity_id
_entity_poly.type
_entity_poly.pdbx_seq_one_letter_code
_entity_poly.pdbx_strand_id
1 'polypeptide(L)'
;MNGQMNTVTAQGDRPNENTGIIIHNSRVTASSEMRASGLDGVIDAEGWLPWSGNFALSSLYYAEHMNTGAGASTAGRVKWGGFHVITDAEAGKFTVGNFLAGNAWIPGTGVPFDNGL
;
A
#
# COMPACT_ATOMS: atom_id res chain seq x y z
N MET A 1 -26.54 -9.20 -0.07
CA MET A 1 -25.31 -9.66 -0.74
C MET A 1 -24.35 -10.06 0.37
N ASN A 2 -24.10 -11.36 0.57
CA ASN A 2 -23.19 -11.83 1.61
C ASN A 2 -21.83 -12.14 0.98
N GLY A 3 -20.73 -11.81 1.67
CA GLY A 3 -19.37 -12.14 1.24
C GLY A 3 -18.68 -11.11 0.33
N GLN A 4 -19.21 -9.90 0.18
CA GLN A 4 -18.47 -8.81 -0.47
C GLN A 4 -17.35 -8.32 0.45
N MET A 5 -16.20 -8.04 -0.13
CA MET A 5 -15.03 -7.47 0.54
C MET A 5 -14.60 -6.20 -0.19
N ASN A 6 -14.11 -5.22 0.54
CA ASN A 6 -13.56 -3.99 -0.02
C ASN A 6 -12.06 -4.14 -0.20
N THR A 7 -11.56 -3.76 -1.37
CA THR A 7 -10.12 -3.77 -1.67
C THR A 7 -9.68 -2.37 -2.10
N VAL A 8 -8.64 -1.84 -1.47
CA VAL A 8 -8.13 -0.49 -1.75
C VAL A 8 -7.38 -0.44 -3.08
N THR A 9 -6.57 -1.46 -3.39
CA THR A 9 -5.74 -1.53 -4.59
C THR A 9 -5.85 -2.89 -5.28
N ALA A 10 -5.78 -2.89 -6.61
CA ALA A 10 -5.75 -4.10 -7.44
C ALA A 10 -4.76 -3.90 -8.59
N GLN A 11 -3.47 -3.82 -8.24
CA GLN A 11 -2.40 -3.56 -9.20
C GLN A 11 -2.23 -4.76 -10.16
N GLY A 12 -2.23 -4.49 -11.46
CA GLY A 12 -1.96 -5.46 -12.51
C GLY A 12 -0.57 -5.24 -13.11
N ASP A 13 0.47 -5.66 -12.39
CA ASP A 13 1.87 -5.50 -12.82
C ASP A 13 2.41 -6.76 -13.49
N ARG A 14 3.47 -6.60 -14.28
CA ARG A 14 4.18 -7.70 -14.97
C ARG A 14 5.66 -7.67 -14.62
N PRO A 15 6.34 -8.84 -14.63
CA PRO A 15 7.77 -8.89 -14.36
C PRO A 15 8.57 -7.98 -15.29
N ASN A 16 9.52 -7.23 -14.72
CA ASN A 16 10.42 -6.28 -15.40
C ASN A 16 9.76 -5.00 -15.90
N GLU A 17 8.57 -4.65 -15.41
CA GLU A 17 8.01 -3.31 -15.56
C GLU A 17 8.38 -2.43 -14.35
N ASN A 18 8.51 -1.12 -14.57
CA ASN A 18 8.82 -0.15 -13.52
C ASN A 18 7.55 0.55 -13.01
N THR A 19 6.46 -0.22 -12.88
CA THR A 19 5.14 0.31 -12.51
C THR A 19 4.73 -0.07 -11.10
N GLY A 20 3.85 0.72 -10.49
CA GLY A 20 3.24 0.36 -9.22
C GLY A 20 2.38 1.42 -8.59
N ILE A 21 1.64 1.02 -7.54
CA ILE A 21 0.83 1.91 -6.72
C ILE A 21 1.55 2.13 -5.39
N ILE A 22 1.93 3.38 -5.12
CA ILE A 22 2.53 3.80 -3.85
C ILE A 22 1.54 4.73 -3.14
N ILE A 23 1.18 4.39 -1.90
CA ILE A 23 0.34 5.24 -1.03
C ILE A 23 1.24 5.76 0.10
N HIS A 24 1.72 6.99 -0.05
CA HIS A 24 2.64 7.62 0.90
C HIS A 24 1.95 8.77 1.64
N ASN A 25 2.25 8.93 2.94
CA ASN A 25 1.75 10.01 3.80
C ASN A 25 0.23 10.27 3.67
N SER A 26 -0.54 9.18 3.57
CA SER A 26 -1.97 9.22 3.27
C SER A 26 -2.78 8.49 4.34
N ARG A 27 -4.07 8.79 4.43
CA ARG A 27 -4.99 8.14 5.39
C ARG A 27 -5.93 7.19 4.67
N VAL A 28 -5.88 5.90 5.02
CA VAL A 28 -6.95 4.96 4.68
C VAL A 28 -7.99 4.98 5.78
N THR A 29 -9.24 5.28 5.43
CA THR A 29 -10.34 5.39 6.40
C THR A 29 -11.67 5.00 5.77
N ALA A 30 -12.60 4.57 6.61
CA ALA A 30 -13.97 4.28 6.21
C ALA A 30 -14.68 5.57 5.81
N SER A 31 -15.64 5.44 4.90
CA SER A 31 -16.55 6.53 4.57
C SER A 31 -17.38 6.94 5.79
N SER A 32 -17.93 8.15 5.78
CA SER A 32 -18.75 8.70 6.87
C SER A 32 -19.88 7.77 7.29
N GLU A 33 -20.49 7.09 6.32
CA GLU A 33 -21.63 6.19 6.51
C GLU A 33 -21.23 4.91 7.26
N MET A 34 -19.97 4.49 7.15
CA MET A 34 -19.41 3.33 7.82
C MET A 34 -18.69 3.67 9.14
N ARG A 35 -18.35 4.93 9.39
CA ARG A 35 -17.70 5.35 10.64
C ARG A 35 -18.64 5.32 11.85
N ALA A 36 -19.95 5.50 11.63
CA ALA A 36 -20.94 5.50 12.69
C ALA A 36 -21.08 4.14 13.41
N SER A 37 -20.57 3.05 12.84
CA SER A 37 -20.64 1.71 13.43
C SER A 37 -19.50 1.35 14.39
N GLY A 38 -18.59 2.30 14.71
CA GLY A 38 -17.52 2.07 15.69
C GLY A 38 -16.43 1.08 15.24
N LEU A 39 -16.25 0.93 13.93
CA LEU A 39 -15.21 0.09 13.33
C LEU A 39 -13.84 0.77 13.48
N ASP A 40 -13.19 0.56 14.62
CA ASP A 40 -11.81 0.98 14.84
C ASP A 40 -10.86 0.07 14.02
N GLY A 41 -10.22 0.66 13.01
CA GLY A 41 -9.35 -0.05 12.07
C GLY A 41 -10.13 -0.62 10.88
N VAL A 42 -9.89 -0.06 9.70
CA VAL A 42 -10.60 -0.43 8.45
C VAL A 42 -9.84 -1.41 7.59
N ILE A 43 -8.64 -1.80 8.04
CA ILE A 43 -7.78 -2.79 7.41
C ILE A 43 -7.88 -4.06 8.24
N ASP A 44 -8.24 -5.17 7.59
CA ASP A 44 -8.26 -6.48 8.24
C ASP A 44 -6.88 -6.84 8.78
N ALA A 45 -6.82 -7.65 9.85
CA ALA A 45 -5.54 -8.09 10.42
C ALA A 45 -4.67 -8.81 9.38
N GLU A 46 -5.26 -9.60 8.47
CA GLU A 46 -4.55 -10.26 7.37
C GLU A 46 -4.00 -9.26 6.35
N GLY A 47 -4.67 -8.11 6.20
CA GLY A 47 -4.25 -6.94 5.41
C GLY A 47 -4.42 -7.08 3.89
N TRP A 48 -4.05 -8.23 3.34
CA TRP A 48 -4.04 -8.49 1.89
C TRP A 48 -4.94 -9.66 1.52
N LEU A 49 -5.60 -9.56 0.35
CA LEU A 49 -6.55 -10.56 -0.13
C LEU A 49 -6.00 -11.30 -1.36
N PRO A 50 -6.08 -12.65 -1.40
CA PRO A 50 -5.64 -13.39 -2.56
C PRO A 50 -6.57 -13.09 -3.73
N TRP A 51 -6.00 -12.92 -4.94
CA TRP A 51 -6.81 -12.76 -6.14
C TRP A 51 -7.56 -14.03 -6.50
N SER A 52 -6.86 -15.17 -6.54
CA SER A 52 -7.42 -16.48 -6.82
C SER A 52 -6.47 -17.60 -6.38
N GLY A 53 -6.88 -18.38 -5.38
CA GLY A 53 -6.05 -19.44 -4.80
C GLY A 53 -4.65 -18.96 -4.44
N ASN A 54 -3.62 -19.66 -4.93
CA ASN A 54 -2.21 -19.33 -4.67
C ASN A 54 -1.56 -18.48 -5.78
N PHE A 55 -2.35 -17.88 -6.68
CA PHE A 55 -1.82 -17.07 -7.77
C PHE A 55 -0.99 -15.88 -7.22
N ALA A 56 0.22 -15.71 -7.76
CA ALA A 56 1.16 -14.62 -7.49
C ALA A 56 1.65 -14.46 -6.03
N LEU A 57 1.16 -15.23 -5.05
CA LEU A 57 1.45 -14.99 -3.63
C LEU A 57 2.95 -15.05 -3.29
N SER A 58 3.75 -15.81 -4.03
CA SER A 58 5.20 -15.89 -3.83
C SER A 58 6.01 -14.90 -4.67
N SER A 59 5.40 -14.25 -5.67
CA SER A 59 6.10 -13.41 -6.66
C SER A 59 5.67 -11.95 -6.68
N LEU A 60 4.51 -11.62 -6.10
CA LEU A 60 4.08 -10.23 -5.89
C LEU A 60 5.05 -9.50 -4.95
N TYR A 61 5.00 -8.17 -4.95
CA TYR A 61 5.73 -7.35 -3.97
C TYR A 61 4.74 -6.40 -3.29
N TYR A 62 4.18 -6.84 -2.16
CA TYR A 62 3.35 -6.01 -1.28
C TYR A 62 4.16 -5.63 -0.07
N ALA A 63 4.22 -4.33 0.23
CA ALA A 63 5.07 -3.82 1.28
C ALA A 63 4.34 -2.84 2.21
N GLU A 64 4.65 -2.93 3.50
CA GLU A 64 4.21 -1.98 4.52
C GLU A 64 5.42 -1.39 5.24
N HIS A 65 5.39 -0.08 5.49
CA HIS A 65 6.48 0.67 6.11
C HIS A 65 5.94 1.78 7.02
N MET A 66 6.37 1.80 8.28
CA MET A 66 6.05 2.84 9.28
C MET A 66 4.58 3.31 9.33
N ASN A 67 3.63 2.41 9.02
CA ASN A 67 2.21 2.69 9.14
C ASN A 67 1.83 2.88 10.62
N THR A 68 0.87 3.75 10.89
CA THR A 68 0.36 4.00 12.26
C THR A 68 -1.17 3.92 12.32
N GLY A 69 -1.71 3.75 13.53
CA GLY A 69 -3.15 3.63 13.78
C GLY A 69 -3.63 2.19 13.98
N ALA A 70 -4.92 2.03 14.31
CA ALA A 70 -5.48 0.75 14.75
C ALA A 70 -5.32 -0.41 13.74
N GLY A 71 -5.34 -0.13 12.43
CA GLY A 71 -5.17 -1.13 11.37
C GLY A 71 -3.71 -1.38 10.93
N ALA A 72 -2.73 -0.71 11.53
CA ALA A 72 -1.35 -0.71 11.04
C ALA A 72 -0.49 -1.88 11.58
N SER A 73 -0.94 -2.59 12.61
CA SER A 73 -0.18 -3.72 13.16
C SER A 73 0.03 -4.80 12.10
N THR A 74 1.28 -5.20 11.90
CA THR A 74 1.64 -6.23 10.92
C THR A 74 1.66 -7.64 11.51
N ALA A 75 1.42 -7.79 12.82
CA ALA A 75 1.50 -9.09 13.51
C ALA A 75 0.57 -10.15 12.92
N GLY A 76 -0.63 -9.73 12.50
CA GLY A 76 -1.66 -10.60 11.90
C GLY A 76 -1.57 -10.77 10.38
N ARG A 77 -0.61 -10.11 9.70
CA ARG A 77 -0.55 -10.12 8.24
C ARG A 77 -0.30 -11.51 7.67
N VAL A 78 -0.80 -11.69 6.45
CA VAL A 78 -0.52 -12.86 5.60
C VAL A 78 0.96 -13.22 5.60
N LYS A 79 1.27 -14.51 5.44
CA LYS A 79 2.65 -15.05 5.44
C LYS A 79 3.14 -15.37 4.03
N TRP A 80 2.63 -14.65 3.03
CA TRP A 80 2.99 -14.87 1.64
C TRP A 80 4.44 -14.49 1.38
N GLY A 81 5.12 -15.22 0.49
CA GLY A 81 6.53 -14.94 0.16
C GLY A 81 6.75 -13.54 -0.45
N GLY A 82 5.72 -12.98 -1.09
CA GLY A 82 5.74 -11.64 -1.66
C GLY A 82 5.29 -10.51 -0.72
N PHE A 83 4.92 -10.81 0.53
CA PHE A 83 4.60 -9.77 1.51
C PHE A 83 5.83 -9.39 2.32
N HIS A 84 6.04 -8.08 2.50
CA HIS A 84 7.21 -7.52 3.15
C HIS A 84 6.83 -6.43 4.16
N VAL A 85 7.42 -6.48 5.35
CA VAL A 85 7.56 -5.30 6.21
C VAL A 85 8.95 -4.76 5.94
N ILE A 86 9.04 -3.57 5.36
CA ILE A 86 10.28 -3.08 4.77
C ILE A 86 10.97 -2.02 5.63
N THR A 87 12.27 -1.88 5.44
CA THR A 87 13.13 -0.87 6.11
C THR A 87 13.10 0.49 5.39
N ASP A 88 13.64 1.54 6.02
CA ASP A 88 13.79 2.87 5.40
C ASP A 88 14.58 2.80 4.08
N ALA A 89 15.64 1.99 4.04
CA ALA A 89 16.47 1.83 2.86
C ALA A 89 15.70 1.22 1.68
N GLU A 90 14.79 0.29 1.96
CA GLU A 90 13.92 -0.30 0.95
C GLU A 90 12.79 0.65 0.56
N ALA A 91 12.16 1.30 1.54
CA ALA A 91 11.09 2.28 1.32
C ALA A 91 11.56 3.48 0.49
N GLY A 92 12.83 3.87 0.64
CA GLY A 92 13.46 4.93 -0.15
C GLY A 92 13.36 4.72 -1.66
N LYS A 93 13.31 3.46 -2.13
CA LYS A 93 13.16 3.12 -3.57
C LYS A 93 11.81 3.53 -4.15
N PHE A 94 10.78 3.65 -3.30
CA PHE A 94 9.41 3.95 -3.67
C PHE A 94 9.03 5.42 -3.47
N THR A 95 10.00 6.27 -3.13
CA THR A 95 9.80 7.72 -2.99
C THR A 95 9.61 8.40 -4.34
N VAL A 96 9.05 9.61 -4.33
CA VAL A 96 8.81 10.41 -5.55
C VAL A 96 10.11 10.62 -6.35
N GLY A 97 11.23 10.87 -5.67
CA GLY A 97 12.51 11.09 -6.30
C GLY A 97 13.05 9.87 -7.01
N ASN A 98 12.97 8.69 -6.38
CA ASN A 98 13.55 7.46 -6.94
C ASN A 98 12.61 6.76 -7.92
N PHE A 99 11.31 6.72 -7.63
CA PHE A 99 10.36 5.97 -8.44
C PHE A 99 9.89 6.73 -9.68
N LEU A 100 9.68 8.05 -9.57
CA LEU A 100 9.12 8.88 -10.63
C LEU A 100 10.13 9.87 -11.24
N ALA A 101 11.38 9.87 -10.77
CA ALA A 101 12.36 10.91 -11.08
C ALA A 101 11.80 12.33 -10.83
N GLY A 102 10.99 12.50 -9.78
CA GLY A 102 10.13 13.68 -9.58
C GLY A 102 10.85 15.03 -9.60
N ASN A 103 12.08 15.09 -9.08
CA ASN A 103 12.91 16.30 -9.10
C ASN A 103 13.12 16.89 -10.51
N ALA A 104 13.07 16.06 -11.56
CA ALA A 104 13.31 16.50 -12.93
C ALA A 104 12.15 17.31 -13.52
N TRP A 105 10.94 17.20 -12.97
CA TRP A 105 9.74 17.74 -13.63
C TRP A 105 8.70 18.35 -12.69
N ILE A 106 8.54 17.85 -11.46
CA ILE A 106 7.53 18.36 -10.52
C ILE A 106 7.78 19.82 -10.13
N PRO A 107 9.02 20.31 -9.90
CA PRO A 107 9.25 21.72 -9.61
C PRO A 107 8.67 22.68 -10.66
N GLY A 108 8.67 22.27 -11.94
CA GLY A 108 8.11 23.05 -13.04
C GLY A 108 6.58 23.18 -13.01
N THR A 109 5.90 22.36 -12.21
CA THR A 109 4.43 22.41 -12.04
C THR A 109 3.99 23.41 -10.97
N GLY A 110 4.89 23.83 -10.08
CA GLY A 110 4.57 24.66 -8.91
C GLY A 110 3.83 23.94 -7.77
N VAL A 111 3.60 22.63 -7.90
CA VAL A 111 2.97 21.81 -6.85
C VAL A 111 4.01 21.44 -5.80
N PRO A 112 3.75 21.68 -4.49
CA PRO A 112 4.62 21.19 -3.42
C PRO A 112 4.67 19.67 -3.40
N PHE A 113 5.86 19.10 -3.18
CA PHE A 113 6.02 17.65 -3.07
C PHE A 113 7.16 17.28 -2.13
N ASP A 114 7.05 16.13 -1.50
CA ASP A 114 8.12 15.49 -0.74
C ASP A 114 8.88 14.55 -1.66
N ASN A 115 10.18 14.78 -1.82
CA ASN A 115 11.01 14.00 -2.75
C ASN A 115 11.44 12.64 -2.16
N GLY A 116 11.48 12.51 -0.84
CA GLY A 116 12.01 11.37 -0.09
C GLY A 116 11.06 10.82 0.96
N LEU A 117 11.61 10.05 1.90
CA LEU A 117 10.93 9.64 3.15
C LEU A 117 10.98 10.77 4.18
#